data_AF-A0A1Q5S6N5-F1
#
_entry.id   AF-A0A1Q5S6N5-F1
#
_cell.length_a   1.000
_cell.length_b   1.000
_cell.length_c   1.000
_cell.angle_alpha   90.00
_cell.angle_beta   90.00
_cell.angle_gamma   90.00
#
_symmetry.space_group_name_H-M   'P 1'
#
loop_
_entity.id
_entity.type
_entity.pdbx_description
1 polymer ?
#
loop_
_entity_poly.entity_id
_entity_poly.type
_entity_poly.pdbx_seq_one_letter_code
_entity_poly.pdbx_strand_id
1 'polypeptide(L)'
;MAPHHLPFFIPGADGSDTLTVVMGIFLVATVLWVGTLYWKLHSLPERMAHKSQKLQFEIVAVLGLISLFTHMHIFWIAGLLLALIDLPDFGTPIRSIADSVERIADATPSTPADESEVPGGGPDVRAPAKQVVHNHA
;
A
#
# COMPACT_ATOMS: atom_id res chain seq x y z
N MET A 1 -19.80 51.10 50.06
CA MET A 1 -18.85 50.98 48.93
C MET A 1 -18.92 49.54 48.46
N ALA A 2 -19.54 49.28 47.31
CA ALA A 2 -19.72 47.93 46.77
C ALA A 2 -18.42 47.47 46.06
N PRO A 3 -18.11 46.17 46.00
CA PRO A 3 -16.85 45.69 45.42
C PRO A 3 -16.75 46.07 43.93
N HIS A 4 -15.67 46.74 43.56
CA HIS A 4 -15.45 47.35 42.23
C HIS A 4 -14.88 46.39 41.17
N HIS A 5 -14.99 45.07 41.35
CA HIS A 5 -14.63 44.11 40.30
C HIS A 5 -15.53 42.88 40.39
N LEU A 6 -16.29 42.63 39.33
CA LEU A 6 -16.91 41.33 39.13
C LEU A 6 -15.83 40.38 38.59
N PRO A 7 -15.83 39.11 39.00
CA PRO A 7 -14.88 38.13 38.50
C PRO A 7 -15.03 37.94 36.99
N PHE A 8 -13.91 37.69 36.30
CA PHE A 8 -13.83 37.69 34.83
C PHE A 8 -14.75 36.71 34.09
N PHE A 9 -15.25 35.69 34.80
CA PHE A 9 -16.14 34.66 34.25
C PHE A 9 -17.63 35.03 34.34
N ILE A 10 -17.97 36.20 34.89
CA ILE A 10 -19.35 36.71 34.93
C ILE A 10 -19.52 37.82 33.88
N PRO A 11 -20.61 37.82 33.10
CA PRO A 11 -20.91 38.89 32.16
C PRO A 11 -20.96 40.27 32.84
N GLY A 12 -20.34 41.26 32.21
CA GLY A 12 -20.35 42.64 32.67
C GLY A 12 -21.72 43.31 32.54
N ALA A 13 -21.95 44.38 33.29
CA ALA A 13 -23.19 45.16 33.22
C ALA A 13 -23.39 45.88 31.87
N ASP A 14 -22.32 46.00 31.08
CA ASP A 14 -22.27 46.43 29.69
C ASP A 14 -22.66 45.31 28.69
N GLY A 15 -22.96 44.11 29.18
CA GLY A 15 -23.37 42.95 28.38
C GLY A 15 -22.20 42.20 27.74
N SER A 16 -20.96 42.61 27.99
CA SER A 16 -19.77 41.90 27.49
C SER A 16 -19.52 40.64 28.34
N ASP A 17 -19.35 39.50 27.67
CA ASP A 17 -19.01 38.23 28.30
C ASP A 17 -17.69 37.72 27.72
N THR A 18 -16.63 37.84 28.52
CA THR A 18 -15.27 37.44 28.15
C THR A 18 -15.20 35.95 27.79
N LEU A 19 -15.93 35.08 28.50
CA LEU A 19 -15.91 33.64 28.20
C LEU A 19 -16.60 33.34 26.88
N THR A 20 -17.73 33.99 26.61
CA THR A 20 -18.43 33.86 25.32
C THR A 20 -17.54 34.31 24.16
N VAL A 21 -16.83 35.42 24.32
CA VAL A 21 -15.91 35.91 23.29
C VAL A 21 -14.74 34.95 23.06
N VAL A 22 -14.09 34.48 24.14
CA VAL A 22 -12.98 33.52 24.04
C VAL A 22 -13.43 32.20 23.42
N MET A 23 -14.59 31.68 23.82
CA MET A 23 -15.14 30.46 23.26
C MET A 23 -15.49 30.63 21.77
N GLY A 24 -16.04 31.77 21.38
CA GLY A 24 -16.31 32.09 19.98
C GLY A 24 -15.04 32.07 19.13
N ILE A 25 -13.97 32.72 19.60
CA ILE A 25 -12.66 32.72 18.92
C ILE A 25 -12.09 31.29 18.86
N PHE A 26 -12.14 30.54 19.96
CA PHE A 26 -11.66 29.17 20.03
C PHE A 26 -12.41 28.26 19.05
N LEU A 27 -13.74 28.40 18.96
CA LEU A 27 -14.57 27.64 18.03
C LEU A 27 -14.20 27.94 16.57
N VAL A 28 -14.06 29.22 16.21
CA VAL A 28 -13.64 29.62 14.86
C VAL A 28 -12.25 29.07 14.55
N ALA A 29 -11.29 29.20 15.46
CA ALA A 29 -9.94 28.67 15.28
C ALA A 29 -9.96 27.14 15.10
N THR A 30 -10.75 26.42 15.89
CA THR A 30 -10.90 24.96 15.81
C THR A 30 -11.52 24.55 14.47
N VAL A 31 -12.57 25.24 14.02
CA VAL A 31 -13.21 24.95 12.72
C VAL A 31 -12.22 25.17 11.57
N LEU A 32 -11.46 26.27 11.58
CA LEU A 32 -10.44 26.52 10.57
C LEU A 32 -9.31 25.48 10.62
N TRP A 33 -8.89 25.07 11.81
CA TRP A 33 -7.88 24.04 12.01
C TRP A 33 -8.35 22.66 11.50
N VAL A 34 -9.56 22.24 11.86
CA VAL A 34 -10.14 20.98 11.37
C VAL A 34 -10.42 21.06 9.87
N GLY A 35 -10.90 22.18 9.35
CA GLY A 35 -11.15 22.38 7.92
C GLY A 35 -9.86 22.29 7.08
N THR A 36 -8.78 22.93 7.54
CA THR A 36 -7.47 22.81 6.89
C THR A 36 -6.88 21.40 6.99
N LEU A 37 -7.08 20.72 8.12
CA LEU A 37 -6.71 19.31 8.29
C LEU A 37 -7.50 18.41 7.32
N TYR A 38 -8.80 18.64 7.15
CA TYR A 38 -9.66 17.91 6.22
C TYR A 38 -9.16 18.06 4.77
N TRP A 39 -8.86 19.28 4.31
CA TRP A 39 -8.27 19.48 2.98
C TRP A 39 -6.90 18.81 2.82
N LYS A 40 -6.10 18.75 3.90
CA LYS A 40 -4.80 18.08 3.91
C LYS A 40 -4.91 16.55 3.89
N LEU A 41 -5.93 16.00 4.54
CA LEU A 41 -6.29 14.57 4.50
C LEU A 41 -6.89 14.18 3.15
N HIS A 42 -7.60 15.08 2.49
CA HIS A 42 -8.18 14.82 1.17
C HIS A 42 -7.15 14.91 0.03
N SER A 43 -6.12 15.74 0.17
CA SER A 43 -4.97 15.84 -0.77
C SER A 43 -3.82 14.88 -0.45
N LEU A 44 -3.88 14.18 0.69
CA LEU A 44 -2.96 13.11 1.06
C LEU A 44 -2.99 11.93 0.05
N PRO A 45 -4.17 11.44 -0.35
CA PRO A 45 -4.32 10.46 -1.43
C PRO A 45 -3.67 10.89 -2.75
N GLU A 46 -3.77 12.18 -3.08
CA GLU A 46 -3.28 12.72 -4.35
C GLU A 46 -1.75 12.74 -4.44
N ARG A 47 -1.04 13.14 -3.36
CA ARG A 47 0.42 13.31 -3.40
C ARG A 47 1.25 12.03 -3.34
N MET A 48 0.66 10.92 -2.92
CA MET A 48 1.35 9.63 -2.87
C MET A 48 1.25 8.84 -4.18
N ALA A 49 0.52 9.35 -5.18
CA ALA A 49 0.47 8.81 -6.53
C ALA A 49 1.86 8.68 -7.22
N HIS A 50 2.89 9.33 -6.68
CA HIS A 50 4.25 9.32 -7.23
C HIS A 50 5.22 8.29 -6.62
N LYS A 51 4.83 7.52 -5.59
CA LYS A 51 5.67 6.47 -4.99
C LYS A 51 5.04 5.07 -5.11
N SER A 52 5.28 4.43 -6.26
CA SER A 52 5.38 2.97 -6.52
C SER A 52 4.39 1.92 -5.94
N GLN A 53 3.32 2.27 -5.23
CA GLN A 53 2.32 1.31 -4.71
C GLN A 53 0.95 1.50 -5.39
N LYS A 54 0.90 1.30 -6.73
CA LYS A 54 -0.32 1.57 -7.53
C LYS A 54 -1.58 0.85 -7.01
N LEU A 55 -1.43 -0.37 -6.49
CA LEU A 55 -2.55 -1.19 -6.03
C LEU A 55 -3.13 -0.70 -4.68
N GLN A 56 -2.27 -0.24 -3.77
CA GLN A 56 -2.72 0.33 -2.49
C GLN A 56 -3.55 1.60 -2.69
N PHE A 57 -3.15 2.43 -3.66
CA PHE A 57 -3.90 3.64 -4.04
C PHE A 57 -5.29 3.35 -4.58
N GLU A 58 -5.38 2.36 -5.45
CA GLU A 58 -6.64 1.97 -6.09
C GLU A 58 -7.65 1.47 -5.05
N ILE A 59 -7.20 0.62 -4.11
CA ILE A 59 -8.05 0.13 -3.00
C ILE A 59 -8.50 1.27 -2.09
N VAL A 60 -7.59 2.17 -1.70
CA VAL A 60 -7.92 3.32 -0.83
C VAL A 60 -8.90 4.27 -1.52
N ALA A 61 -8.74 4.53 -2.81
CA ALA A 61 -9.63 5.38 -3.61
C ALA A 61 -11.04 4.78 -3.73
N VAL A 62 -11.14 3.48 -4.00
CA VAL A 62 -12.44 2.77 -4.07
C VAL A 62 -13.14 2.78 -2.71
N LEU A 63 -12.42 2.54 -1.61
CA LEU A 63 -12.98 2.63 -0.25
C LEU A 63 -13.52 4.03 0.06
N GLY A 64 -12.79 5.08 -0.33
CA GLY A 64 -13.24 6.47 -0.19
C GLY A 64 -14.50 6.77 -1.00
N LEU A 65 -14.58 6.30 -2.25
CA LEU A 65 -15.74 6.46 -3.12
C LEU A 65 -16.98 5.76 -2.53
N ILE A 66 -16.82 4.53 -2.03
CA ILE A 66 -17.88 3.79 -1.34
C ILE A 66 -18.30 4.52 -0.07
N SER A 67 -17.36 5.02 0.72
CA SER A 67 -17.67 5.79 1.93
C SER A 67 -18.52 7.02 1.64
N LEU A 68 -18.27 7.71 0.52
CA LEU A 68 -18.99 8.92 0.15
C LEU A 68 -20.38 8.60 -0.42
N PHE A 69 -20.49 7.51 -1.18
CA PHE A 69 -21.78 7.05 -1.70
C PHE A 69 -22.70 6.56 -0.56
N THR A 70 -22.18 5.72 0.33
CA THR A 70 -22.97 5.13 1.42
C THR A 70 -23.07 6.03 2.66
N HIS A 71 -22.31 7.13 2.73
CA HIS A 71 -22.17 7.98 3.93
C HIS A 71 -21.68 7.24 5.19
N MET A 72 -21.11 6.04 5.04
CA MET A 72 -20.57 5.28 6.16
C MET A 72 -19.11 5.63 6.39
N HIS A 73 -18.84 6.42 7.43
CA HIS A 73 -17.50 6.88 7.80
C HIS A 73 -16.50 5.74 8.08
N ILE A 74 -16.97 4.52 8.37
CA ILE A 74 -16.10 3.38 8.64
C ILE A 74 -15.21 3.04 7.44
N PHE A 75 -15.71 3.19 6.21
CA PHE A 75 -14.93 2.92 5.00
C PHE A 75 -13.88 4.00 4.75
N TRP A 76 -14.18 5.25 5.07
CA TRP A 76 -13.21 6.34 5.02
C TRP A 76 -12.10 6.15 6.07
N ILE A 77 -12.47 5.82 7.31
CA ILE A 77 -11.51 5.55 8.39
C ILE A 77 -10.63 4.36 8.03
N ALA A 78 -11.21 3.27 7.52
CA ALA A 78 -10.47 2.09 7.06
C ALA A 78 -9.51 2.43 5.91
N GLY A 79 -9.94 3.24 4.95
CA GLY A 79 -9.10 3.72 3.85
C GLY A 79 -7.92 4.56 4.34
N LEU A 80 -8.12 5.43 5.32
CA LEU A 80 -7.04 6.21 5.95
C LEU A 80 -6.07 5.33 6.75
N LEU A 81 -6.58 4.38 7.53
CA LEU A 81 -5.75 3.42 8.25
C LEU A 81 -4.90 2.59 7.28
N LEU A 82 -5.52 2.12 6.19
CA LEU A 82 -4.84 1.33 5.16
C LEU A 82 -3.80 2.16 4.40
N ALA A 83 -4.01 3.47 4.26
CA ALA A 83 -3.03 4.38 3.66
C ALA A 83 -1.85 4.70 4.60
N LEU A 84 -2.03 4.53 5.91
CA LEU A 84 -0.99 4.78 6.92
C LEU A 84 -0.07 3.57 7.14
N ILE A 85 -0.57 2.35 6.89
CA ILE A 85 0.25 1.14 6.85
C ILE A 85 0.80 0.99 5.43
N ASP A 86 2.12 0.92 5.24
CA ASP A 86 2.69 0.55 3.96
C ASP A 86 2.45 -0.94 3.69
N LEU A 87 1.57 -1.27 2.73
CA LEU A 87 1.43 -2.65 2.27
C LEU A 87 2.62 -2.99 1.37
N PRO A 88 3.33 -4.11 1.59
CA PRO A 88 4.45 -4.49 0.73
C PRO A 88 3.95 -4.79 -0.69
N ASP A 89 4.81 -4.55 -1.69
CA ASP A 89 4.47 -4.82 -3.09
C ASP A 89 4.36 -6.34 -3.33
N PHE A 90 3.12 -6.83 -3.38
CA PHE A 90 2.81 -8.23 -3.64
C PHE A 90 2.79 -8.59 -5.13
N GLY A 91 2.87 -7.60 -6.03
CA GLY A 91 2.87 -7.84 -7.48
C GLY A 91 4.23 -8.32 -8.00
N THR A 92 5.31 -7.73 -7.50
CA THR A 92 6.69 -8.10 -7.88
C THR A 92 7.00 -9.58 -7.63
N PRO A 93 6.68 -10.17 -6.46
CA PRO A 93 6.84 -11.61 -6.22
C PRO A 93 6.02 -12.48 -7.19
N ILE A 94 4.74 -12.16 -7.43
CA ILE A 94 3.88 -12.96 -8.31
C ILE A 94 4.41 -12.94 -9.74
N ARG A 95 4.88 -11.79 -10.22
CA ARG A 95 5.46 -11.68 -11.55
C ARG A 95 6.77 -12.46 -11.68
N SER A 96 7.60 -12.46 -10.64
CA SER A 96 8.82 -13.29 -10.61
C SER A 96 8.53 -14.79 -10.66
N ILE A 97 7.41 -15.24 -10.09
CA ILE A 97 6.96 -16.63 -10.15
C ILE A 97 6.50 -16.96 -11.57
N ALA A 98 5.71 -16.09 -12.21
CA ALA A 98 5.28 -16.26 -13.59
C ALA A 98 6.47 -16.37 -14.56
N ASP A 99 7.44 -15.45 -14.47
CA ASP A 99 8.66 -15.47 -15.27
C ASP A 99 9.51 -16.73 -14.99
N SER A 100 9.58 -17.17 -13.73
CA SER A 100 10.31 -18.41 -13.38
C SER A 100 9.62 -19.65 -13.95
N VAL A 101 8.29 -19.70 -13.96
CA VAL A 101 7.50 -20.80 -14.53
C VAL A 101 7.61 -20.81 -16.05
N GLU A 102 7.56 -19.66 -16.72
CA GLU A 102 7.78 -19.52 -18.16
C GLU A 102 9.15 -20.08 -18.56
N ARG A 103 10.21 -19.73 -17.80
CA ARG A 103 11.56 -20.28 -18.04
C ARG A 103 11.67 -21.78 -17.82
N ILE A 104 10.90 -22.36 -16.88
CA ILE A 104 10.86 -23.82 -16.66
C ILE A 104 10.09 -24.52 -17.79
N ALA A 105 9.02 -23.90 -18.28
CA ALA A 105 8.24 -24.40 -19.42
C ALA A 105 9.08 -24.39 -20.71
N ASP A 106 9.82 -23.30 -20.97
CA ASP A 106 10.74 -23.18 -22.12
C ASP A 106 12.00 -24.05 -21.99
N ALA A 107 12.44 -24.35 -20.77
CA ALA A 107 13.58 -25.23 -20.52
C ALA A 107 13.25 -26.73 -20.65
N THR A 108 11.99 -27.09 -20.85
CA THR A 108 11.63 -28.48 -21.19
C THR A 108 12.04 -28.71 -22.65
N PRO A 109 13.05 -29.55 -22.94
CA PRO A 109 13.44 -29.83 -24.30
C PRO A 109 12.25 -30.50 -24.97
N SER A 110 11.70 -29.86 -26.01
CA SER A 110 10.95 -30.55 -27.04
C SER A 110 11.87 -31.63 -27.59
N THR A 111 11.79 -32.84 -27.03
CA THR A 111 12.31 -34.04 -27.68
C THR A 111 11.75 -34.01 -29.09
N PRO A 112 12.60 -33.93 -30.14
CA PRO A 112 12.11 -34.17 -31.48
C PRO A 112 11.72 -35.64 -31.50
N ALA A 113 10.42 -35.90 -31.44
CA ALA A 113 9.87 -37.09 -32.03
C ALA A 113 10.00 -36.91 -33.54
N ASP A 114 11.17 -37.27 -34.08
CA ASP A 114 11.26 -37.70 -35.46
C ASP A 114 11.72 -39.15 -35.46
N GLU A 115 10.75 -39.99 -35.77
CA GLU A 115 10.86 -41.41 -35.95
C GLU A 115 11.53 -41.62 -37.32
N SER A 116 12.72 -42.21 -37.34
CA SER A 116 13.31 -42.76 -38.57
C SER A 116 14.00 -44.07 -38.24
N GLU A 117 13.18 -45.11 -38.30
CA GLU A 117 13.44 -46.41 -38.92
C GLU A 117 14.91 -46.88 -38.98
N VAL A 118 15.20 -47.91 -38.17
CA VAL A 118 16.43 -48.72 -38.21
C VAL A 118 16.48 -49.50 -39.54
N PRO A 119 17.66 -49.72 -40.15
CA PRO A 119 18.22 -51.07 -39.97
C PRO A 119 19.75 -51.12 -39.93
N GLY A 120 20.26 -51.85 -38.94
CA GLY A 120 21.40 -52.75 -39.18
C GLY A 120 22.64 -52.53 -38.32
N GLY A 121 23.00 -53.57 -37.56
CA GLY A 121 24.41 -53.96 -37.44
C GLY A 121 25.00 -54.13 -36.04
N GLY A 122 24.74 -55.28 -35.42
CA GLY A 122 25.77 -56.02 -34.66
C GLY A 122 25.94 -55.71 -33.16
N PRO A 123 26.07 -56.74 -32.29
CA PRO A 123 26.30 -56.55 -30.86
C PRO A 123 27.79 -56.41 -30.58
N ASP A 124 28.20 -55.40 -29.78
CA ASP A 124 29.44 -55.54 -29.03
C ASP A 124 29.31 -54.97 -27.61
N VAL A 125 29.47 -55.90 -26.69
CA VAL A 125 29.51 -55.70 -25.25
C VAL A 125 30.93 -55.25 -24.92
N ARG A 126 31.09 -54.06 -24.31
CA ARG A 126 32.22 -53.77 -23.41
C ARG A 126 32.02 -52.46 -22.65
N ALA A 127 31.56 -52.58 -21.41
CA ALA A 127 32.15 -51.77 -20.34
C ALA A 127 33.57 -52.30 -20.07
N PRO A 128 34.51 -51.44 -19.68
CA PRO A 128 34.79 -51.42 -18.25
C PRO A 128 35.13 -50.03 -17.68
N ALA A 129 35.12 -50.04 -16.35
CA ALA A 129 35.31 -48.98 -15.40
C ALA A 129 36.70 -48.32 -15.38
N LYS A 130 36.69 -47.13 -14.74
CA LYS A 130 37.77 -46.44 -14.01
C LYS A 130 39.02 -46.01 -14.78
N GLN A 131 39.20 -44.68 -14.85
CA GLN A 131 40.52 -44.09 -14.69
C GLN A 131 40.47 -42.88 -13.75
N VAL A 132 40.90 -43.12 -12.52
CA VAL A 132 41.35 -42.12 -11.55
C VAL A 132 42.80 -41.81 -11.89
N VAL A 133 43.12 -40.58 -12.30
CA VAL A 133 44.46 -39.96 -12.15
C VAL A 133 44.22 -38.43 -12.13
N HIS A 134 44.15 -37.76 -10.98
CA HIS A 134 45.28 -37.18 -10.24
C HIS A 134 46.17 -36.24 -11.08
N ASN A 135 46.07 -34.93 -10.81
CA ASN A 135 47.13 -34.15 -10.16
C ASN A 135 47.60 -32.85 -10.87
N HIS A 136 47.84 -31.85 -10.00
CA HIS A 136 48.66 -30.62 -10.10
C HIS A 136 48.35 -29.60 -11.21
N ALA A 137 48.29 -28.28 -10.94
CA ALA A 137 48.83 -27.47 -9.85
C ALA A 137 47.96 -26.23 -9.56
#